data_AF-A0A3N5FU51-F1
#
_entry.id   AF-A0A3N5FU51-F1
#
_cell.length_a   1.000
_cell.length_b   1.000
_cell.length_c   1.000
_cell.angle_alpha   90.00
_cell.angle_beta   90.00
_cell.angle_gamma   90.00
#
_symmetry.space_group_name_H-M   'P 1'
#
loop_
_entity.id
_entity.type
_entity.pdbx_description
1 polymer ?
#
loop_
_entity_poly.entity_id
_entity_poly.type
_entity_poly.pdbx_seq_one_letter_code
_entity_poly.pdbx_strand_id
1 'polypeptide(L)' 'DEQTGRMFVSIPVRNKLVEYDEWYEVDKETFDRYKSDPTLAHEFVAKAKRRELDHLLLLKPGNDRGVAE' A
#
# COMPACT_ATOMS: atom_id res chain seq x y z
N ASP A 1 1.15 -16.20 -21.20
CA ASP A 1 0.25 -15.06 -20.96
C ASP A 1 0.92 -14.21 -19.90
N GLU A 2 1.82 -13.34 -20.34
CA GLU A 2 2.83 -12.69 -19.51
C GLU A 2 2.59 -11.19 -19.55
N GLN A 3 2.49 -10.56 -18.38
CA GLN A 3 2.18 -9.15 -18.11
C GLN A 3 0.70 -8.86 -17.88
N THR A 4 0.16 -9.35 -16.76
CA THR A 4 -0.69 -8.47 -15.98
C THR A 4 0.22 -7.31 -15.54
N GLY A 5 0.30 -6.24 -16.33
CA GLY A 5 1.15 -5.06 -16.08
C GLY A 5 0.75 -4.24 -14.84
N ARG A 6 0.18 -4.92 -13.84
CA ARG A 6 -0.27 -4.40 -12.57
C ARG A 6 0.96 -4.25 -11.70
N MET A 7 1.24 -3.02 -11.31
CA MET A 7 2.30 -2.72 -10.37
C MET A 7 1.74 -2.72 -8.97
N PHE A 8 2.60 -2.96 -7.99
CA PHE A 8 2.20 -3.00 -6.59
C PHE A 8 3.12 -2.16 -5.75
N VAL A 9 2.54 -1.45 -4.78
CA VAL A 9 3.28 -0.76 -3.73
C VAL A 9 3.10 -1.54 -2.44
N SER A 10 4.21 -1.98 -1.85
CA SER A 10 4.23 -2.58 -0.53
C SER A 10 4.45 -1.48 0.51
N ILE A 11 3.51 -1.34 1.44
CA ILE A 11 3.62 -0.41 2.57
C ILE A 11 3.80 -1.26 3.83
N PRO A 12 4.94 -1.13 4.54
CA PRO A 12 5.12 -1.83 5.79
C PRO A 12 4.20 -1.22 6.85
N VAL A 13 3.32 -2.04 7.38
CA VAL A 13 2.41 -1.69 8.47
C VAL A 13 2.80 -2.46 9.71
N ARG A 14 2.98 -1.73 10.81
CA ARG A 14 3.15 -2.32 12.13
C ARG A 14 1.85 -2.19 12.89
N ASN A 15 1.39 -3.30 13.46
CA ASN A 15 0.42 -3.30 14.55
C ASN A 15 1.13 -3.64 15.87
N LYS A 16 0.46 -3.47 17.01
CA LYS A 16 0.97 -3.79 18.36
C LYS A 16 1.54 -5.22 18.49
N LEU A 17 1.12 -6.14 17.61
CA LEU A 17 1.43 -7.56 17.69
C LEU A 17 2.28 -8.09 16.52
N VAL A 18 2.29 -7.42 15.36
CA VAL A 18 2.90 -7.95 14.13
C VAL A 18 3.24 -6.84 13.14
N GLU A 19 4.34 -7.03 12.42
CA GLU A 19 4.70 -6.26 11.23
C GLU A 19 4.28 -7.04 9.99
N TYR A 20 3.54 -6.40 9.09
CA TYR A 20 3.12 -7.01 7.84
C TYR A 20 3.14 -5.98 6.71
N ASP A 21 3.37 -6.44 5.49
CA ASP A 21 3.34 -5.60 4.31
C ASP A 21 1.96 -5.59 3.67
N GLU A 22 1.44 -4.39 3.44
CA GLU A 22 0.21 -4.17 2.69
C GLU A 22 0.53 -3.92 1.22
N TRP A 23 -0.09 -4.71 0.35
CA TRP A 23 0.14 -4.64 -1.09
C TRP A 23 -1.03 -3.94 -1.76
N TYR A 24 -0.77 -2.79 -2.35
CA TYR A 24 -1.75 -1.99 -3.09
C TYR A 24 -1.49 -2.07 -4.58
N GLU A 25 -2.54 -2.32 -5.35
CA GLU A 25 -2.49 -2.24 -6.81
C GLU A 25 -2.37 -0.77 -7.24
N VAL A 26 -1.40 -0.50 -8.11
CA VAL A 26 -1.20 0.81 -8.73
C VAL A 26 -0.92 0.67 -10.21
N ASP A 27 -1.25 1.70 -10.97
CA ASP A 27 -0.84 1.80 -12.37
C ASP A 27 0.68 1.94 -12.50
N LYS A 28 1.18 1.51 -13.66
CA LYS A 28 2.61 1.60 -13.99
C LYS A 28 3.16 3.02 -13.85
N GLU A 29 2.41 4.03 -14.28
CA GLU A 29 2.85 5.43 -14.17
C GLU A 29 3.03 5.88 -12.71
N THR A 30 2.11 5.49 -11.83
CA THR A 30 2.19 5.79 -10.40
C THR A 30 3.38 5.08 -9.76
N PHE A 31 3.61 3.82 -10.13
CA PHE A 31 4.77 3.05 -9.67
C PHE A 31 6.10 3.68 -10.12
N ASP A 32 6.24 4.02 -11.40
CA ASP A 32 7.45 4.67 -11.93
C ASP A 32 7.69 6.02 -11.25
N ARG A 33 6.62 6.80 -10.96
CA ARG A 33 6.72 8.05 -10.20
C ARG A 33 7.25 7.82 -8.79
N TYR A 34 6.70 6.87 -8.04
CA TYR A 34 7.18 6.57 -6.68
C TYR A 34 8.58 5.96 -6.67
N LYS A 35 8.93 5.19 -7.70
CA LYS A 35 10.27 4.64 -7.88
C LYS A 35 11.31 5.74 -8.16
N SER A 36 10.93 6.74 -8.96
CA SER A 36 11.80 7.89 -9.24
C SER A 36 11.89 8.85 -8.06
N ASP A 37 10.78 9.08 -7.36
CA ASP A 37 10.70 9.96 -6.20
C ASP A 37 9.79 9.36 -5.11
N PRO A 38 10.38 8.72 -4.08
CA PRO A 38 9.60 8.11 -3.00
C PRO A 38 8.90 9.13 -2.11
N THR A 39 9.25 10.42 -2.17
CA THR A 39 8.57 11.46 -1.38
C THR A 39 7.14 11.70 -1.88
N LEU A 40 6.88 11.45 -3.17
CA LEU A 40 5.54 11.50 -3.76
C LEU A 40 4.60 10.41 -3.21
N ALA A 41 5.14 9.32 -2.66
CA ALA A 41 4.35 8.27 -2.05
C ALA A 41 3.81 8.66 -0.66
N HIS A 42 4.24 9.77 -0.06
CA HIS A 42 3.81 10.18 1.28
C HIS A 42 2.28 10.40 1.36
N GLU A 43 1.69 11.03 0.35
CA GLU A 43 0.24 11.24 0.32
C GLU A 43 -0.50 9.91 0.17
N PHE A 44 0.04 9.00 -0.64
CA PHE A 44 -0.51 7.66 -0.82
C PHE A 44 -0.48 6.87 0.49
N VAL A 45 0.64 6.87 1.21
CA VAL A 45 0.77 6.25 2.53
C VAL A 45 -0.19 6.88 3.54
N ALA A 46 -0.38 8.20 3.51
CA ALA A 46 -1.33 8.88 4.39
C ALA A 46 -2.78 8.45 4.14
N LYS A 47 -3.19 8.36 2.86
CA LYS A 47 -4.51 7.85 2.44
C LYS A 47 -4.69 6.37 2.80
N ALA A 48 -3.65 5.54 2.61
CA ALA A 48 -3.62 4.14 3.01
C ALA A 48 -3.82 3.99 4.53
N LYS A 49 -3.12 4.79 5.35
CA LYS A 49 -3.31 4.81 6.81
C LYS A 49 -4.73 5.18 7.24
N ARG A 50 -5.41 6.03 6.47
CA ARG A 50 -6.82 6.43 6.69
C ARG A 50 -7.82 5.42 6.14
N ARG A 51 -7.36 4.30 5.57
CA ARG A 51 -8.20 3.26 4.94
C ARG A 51 -8.96 3.74 3.71
N GLU A 52 -8.54 4.85 3.10
CA GLU A 52 -9.19 5.42 1.91
C GLU A 52 -8.88 4.61 0.63
N LEU A 53 -7.78 3.85 0.66
CA LEU A 53 -7.27 3.06 -0.46
C LEU A 53 -7.53 1.55 -0.32
N ASP A 54 -8.39 1.14 0.61
CA ASP A 54 -8.67 -0.28 0.89
C ASP A 54 -9.27 -1.02 -0.32
N HIS A 55 -9.88 -0.28 -1.25
CA HIS A 55 -10.38 -0.82 -2.51
C HIS A 55 -9.27 -1.24 -3.49
N LEU A 56 -8.04 -0.73 -3.34
CA LEU A 56 -6.86 -1.10 -4.12
C LEU A 56 -6.04 -2.21 -3.45
N LEU A 57 -6.40 -2.58 -2.23
CA LEU A 57 -5.63 -3.51 -1.42
C LEU A 57 -5.85 -4.95 -1.90
N LEU A 58 -4.77 -5.65 -2.24
CA LEU A 58 -4.85 -7.03 -2.74
C LEU A 58 -5.19 -8.02 -1.63
N LEU A 59 -4.66 -7.77 -0.44
CA LEU A 59 -4.84 -8.62 0.73
C LEU A 59 -5.69 -7.86 1.73
N LYS A 60 -6.92 -8.31 1.97
CA LYS A 60 -7.79 -7.68 2.97
C LYS A 60 -7.07 -7.63 4.32
N PRO A 61 -7.11 -6.48 5.00
CA PRO A 61 -6.40 -6.34 6.25
C PRO A 61 -7.10 -7.18 7.33
N GLY A 62 -6.33 -7.63 8.32
CA GLY A 62 -6.89 -8.22 9.53
C GLY A 62 -7.75 -7.21 10.30
N ASN A 63 -8.65 -7.72 11.15
CA ASN A 63 -9.60 -6.90 11.92
C ASN A 63 -8.91 -5.85 12.83
N ASP A 64 -7.67 -6.13 13.26
CA ASP A 64 -6.88 -5.30 14.17
C ASP A 64 -5.98 -4.26 13.47
N ARG A 65 -6.18 -3.96 12.19
CA ARG A 65 -5.33 -3.03 11.45
C ARG A 65 -5.35 -1.61 12.05
N GLY A 66 -4.17 -1.08 12.38
CA GLY A 66 -4.02 0.31 12.84
C GLY A 66 -4.48 0.58 14.27
N VAL A 67 -4.63 -0.45 15.11
CA VAL A 67 -4.98 -0.30 16.55
C VAL A 67 -3.72 -0.06 17.41
N ALA A 68 -2.67 0.51 16.82
CA ALA A 68 -1.55 1.06 17.57
C ALA A 68 -1.98 2.44 18.11
N GLU A 69 -2.51 2.45 19.34
CA GLU A 69 -2.69 3.64 20.18
C GLU A 69 -1.44 4.50 20.30
#